data_AF-A0A7C6QHH0-F1
#
_entry.id   AF-A0A7C6QHH0-F1
#
_cell.length_a   1.000
_cell.length_b   1.000
_cell.length_c   1.000
_cell.angle_alpha   90.00
_cell.angle_beta   90.00
_cell.angle_gamma   90.00
#
_symmetry.space_group_name_H-M   'P 1'
#
loop_
_entity.id
_entity.type
_entity.pdbx_description
1 polymer ?
#
loop_
_entity_poly.entity_id
_entity_poly.type
_entity_poly.pdbx_seq_one_letter_code
_entity_poly.pdbx_strand_id
1 'polypeptide(L)'
;MDGFINLLKPPGMTSHDVVAWCRRLFNQRKIGHAGTLDPGVTGVLPIALGKGTRLLEYFLDSDKSYRCEIILGVETTTQDLYGDVLSQNQVSREQLERFPHVLREFLGEQLQVPPMVSAVRWQGKRLYDLAREGTKVAVPPRRVRIAEITLLEVQFAEPPYRALFDVTCSKGTYIRTLCHDLGRKLGCGASLSFLVRTRTGPFKLEEARTLEEIQAGWEKGDKSFLVPLTGLLPFPRQRIGADLVTAVRQGKRIPWDAVSGESISPRQLVQLEDAAGLVAVAQVVYHQQRAFLQPRKVIR
;
A
#
# COMPACT_ATOMS: atom_id res chain seq x y z
N MET A 1 -3.84 14.97 -17.37
CA MET A 1 -2.55 14.27 -17.24
C MET A 1 -2.82 12.82 -16.81
N ASP A 2 -2.10 11.86 -17.39
CA ASP A 2 -2.26 10.44 -17.11
C ASP A 2 -0.96 9.87 -16.57
N GLY A 3 -1.00 9.18 -15.43
CA GLY A 3 0.20 8.64 -14.79
C GLY A 3 0.00 8.39 -13.30
N PHE A 4 1.12 8.24 -12.60
CA PHE A 4 1.20 8.19 -11.15
C PHE A 4 2.12 9.29 -10.62
N ILE A 5 1.93 9.67 -9.36
CA ILE A 5 2.90 10.45 -8.59
C ILE A 5 3.28 9.59 -7.40
N ASN A 6 4.58 9.39 -7.20
CA ASN A 6 5.10 8.82 -5.96
C ASN A 6 5.17 9.93 -4.91
N LEU A 7 4.10 10.12 -4.14
CA LEU A 7 4.00 11.27 -3.24
C LEU A 7 4.44 10.89 -1.83
N LEU A 8 5.31 11.70 -1.23
CA LEU A 8 5.68 11.60 0.18
C LEU A 8 4.60 12.30 1.02
N LYS A 9 3.64 11.52 1.54
CA LYS A 9 2.53 12.08 2.32
C LYS A 9 3.07 12.71 3.60
N PRO A 10 2.87 14.02 3.86
CA PRO A 10 3.29 14.62 5.11
C PRO A 10 2.41 14.11 6.28
N PRO A 11 2.91 14.14 7.52
CA PRO A 11 2.09 13.91 8.70
C PRO A 11 1.01 14.99 8.82
N GLY A 12 -0.11 14.67 9.47
CA GLY A 12 -1.24 15.59 9.70
C GLY A 12 -2.28 15.62 8.57
N MET A 13 -1.94 15.16 7.36
CA MET A 13 -2.91 15.03 6.25
C MET A 13 -3.48 13.62 6.17
N THR A 14 -4.78 13.49 5.94
CA THR A 14 -5.36 12.21 5.50
C THR A 14 -4.91 11.91 4.06
N SER A 15 -5.01 10.65 3.63
CA SER A 15 -4.78 10.31 2.22
C SER A 15 -5.78 11.00 1.27
N HIS A 16 -6.99 11.34 1.77
CA HIS A 16 -8.00 12.05 0.98
C HIS A 16 -7.66 13.54 0.83
N ASP A 17 -7.07 14.16 1.85
CA ASP A 17 -6.61 15.56 1.78
C ASP A 17 -5.53 15.72 0.71
N VAL A 18 -4.61 14.77 0.60
CA VAL A 18 -3.61 14.75 -0.48
C VAL A 18 -4.26 14.63 -1.86
N VAL A 19 -5.26 13.75 -2.01
CA VAL A 19 -6.02 13.66 -3.28
C VAL A 19 -6.72 14.98 -3.60
N ALA A 20 -7.32 15.64 -2.60
CA ALA A 20 -7.98 16.93 -2.77
C ALA A 20 -6.98 18.04 -3.12
N TRP A 21 -5.78 18.00 -2.55
CA TRP A 21 -4.69 18.89 -2.89
C TRP A 21 -4.24 18.71 -4.35
N CYS A 22 -3.94 17.48 -4.79
CA CYS A 22 -3.57 17.19 -6.18
C CYS A 22 -4.68 17.61 -7.16
N ARG A 23 -5.96 17.40 -6.79
CA ARG A 23 -7.12 17.78 -7.61
C ARG A 23 -7.15 19.29 -7.87
N ARG A 24 -6.87 20.09 -6.84
CA ARG A 24 -6.80 21.55 -6.95
C ARG A 24 -5.59 21.98 -7.79
N LEU A 25 -4.40 21.45 -7.49
CA LEU A 25 -3.17 21.83 -8.19
C LEU A 25 -3.25 21.56 -9.70
N PHE A 26 -3.70 20.36 -10.10
CA PHE A 26 -3.72 19.95 -11.51
C PHE A 26 -5.04 20.23 -12.22
N ASN A 27 -6.02 20.82 -11.54
CA ASN A 27 -7.40 20.99 -12.03
C ASN A 27 -7.98 19.69 -12.66
N GLN A 28 -7.78 18.55 -11.99
CA GLN A 28 -8.07 17.24 -12.55
C GLN A 28 -9.03 16.43 -11.66
N ARG A 29 -10.18 16.04 -12.22
CA ARG A 29 -11.23 15.32 -11.46
C ARG A 29 -10.83 13.89 -11.09
N LYS A 30 -10.33 13.13 -12.07
CA LYS A 30 -10.05 11.69 -11.94
C LYS A 30 -8.69 11.48 -11.26
N ILE A 31 -8.72 11.35 -9.94
CA ILE A 31 -7.56 11.13 -9.07
C ILE A 31 -7.94 10.12 -7.98
N GLY A 32 -7.03 9.22 -7.63
CA GLY A 32 -7.16 8.30 -6.49
C GLY A 32 -5.79 7.92 -5.92
N HIS A 33 -5.75 7.09 -4.88
CA HIS A 33 -4.50 6.66 -4.25
C HIS A 33 -4.43 5.14 -4.05
N ALA A 34 -3.22 4.58 -4.04
CA ALA A 34 -2.97 3.13 -3.96
C ALA A 34 -2.76 2.63 -2.52
N GLY A 35 -3.69 2.96 -1.63
CA GLY A 35 -3.69 2.47 -0.24
C GLY A 35 -3.54 3.58 0.79
N THR A 36 -4.46 3.59 1.74
CA THR A 36 -4.57 4.62 2.79
C THR A 36 -3.37 4.58 3.73
N LEU A 37 -2.90 5.77 4.12
CA LEU A 37 -2.09 6.02 5.31
C LEU A 37 -2.93 6.81 6.32
N ASP A 38 -2.82 6.44 7.58
CA ASP A 38 -3.43 7.17 8.70
C ASP A 38 -2.86 8.61 8.76
N PRO A 39 -3.59 9.59 9.33
CA PRO A 39 -3.19 11.00 9.27
C PRO A 39 -1.79 11.27 9.81
N GLY A 40 -1.43 10.65 10.93
CA GLY A 40 -0.13 10.79 11.57
C GLY A 40 1.02 10.06 10.88
N VAL A 41 0.73 9.16 9.95
CA VAL A 41 1.74 8.34 9.27
C VAL A 41 2.32 9.11 8.09
N THR A 42 3.63 9.06 7.88
CA THR A 42 4.28 9.65 6.70
C THR A 42 4.75 8.56 5.73
N GLY A 43 5.19 8.96 4.54
CA GLY A 43 5.82 8.05 3.58
C GLY A 43 5.11 7.93 2.23
N VAL A 44 5.48 6.88 1.50
CA VAL A 44 5.07 6.62 0.11
C VAL A 44 3.56 6.51 -0.01
N LEU A 45 2.95 7.37 -0.82
CA LEU A 45 1.54 7.35 -1.21
C LEU A 45 1.43 7.50 -2.73
N PRO A 46 1.27 6.39 -3.48
CA PRO A 46 1.11 6.50 -4.92
C PRO A 46 -0.24 7.14 -5.26
N ILE A 47 -0.21 8.27 -5.96
CA ILE A 47 -1.38 9.01 -6.43
C ILE A 47 -1.57 8.74 -7.92
N ALA A 48 -2.70 8.17 -8.29
CA ALA A 48 -3.04 7.89 -9.67
C ALA A 48 -3.77 9.07 -10.30
N LEU A 49 -3.33 9.51 -11.47
CA LEU A 49 -3.93 10.57 -12.26
C LEU A 49 -4.58 9.99 -13.52
N GLY A 50 -5.84 10.34 -13.77
CA GLY A 50 -6.49 10.18 -15.06
C GLY A 50 -6.68 8.72 -15.43
N LYS A 51 -6.12 8.28 -16.54
CA LYS A 51 -6.10 6.86 -16.95
C LYS A 51 -5.39 5.97 -15.94
N GLY A 52 -4.40 6.48 -15.19
CA GLY A 52 -3.68 5.74 -14.16
C GLY A 52 -4.57 5.22 -13.04
N THR A 53 -5.70 5.88 -12.75
CA THR A 53 -6.66 5.41 -11.74
C THR A 53 -7.21 4.02 -12.03
N ARG A 54 -7.17 3.57 -13.30
CA ARG A 54 -7.60 2.22 -13.70
C ARG A 54 -6.59 1.13 -13.33
N LEU A 55 -5.38 1.51 -12.91
CA LEU A 55 -4.34 0.57 -12.48
C LEU A 55 -4.24 0.45 -10.95
N LEU A 56 -5.03 1.22 -10.19
CA LEU A 56 -4.97 1.24 -8.72
C LEU A 56 -5.12 -0.14 -8.10
N GLU A 57 -5.95 -1.01 -8.66
CA GLU A 57 -6.19 -2.36 -8.13
C GLU A 57 -4.93 -3.22 -8.07
N TYR A 58 -4.00 -3.04 -9.01
CA TYR A 58 -2.75 -3.81 -9.06
C TYR A 58 -1.75 -3.38 -7.98
N PHE A 59 -1.88 -2.15 -7.46
CA PHE A 59 -1.02 -1.63 -6.40
C PHE A 59 -1.66 -1.72 -5.01
N LEU A 60 -2.99 -1.72 -4.92
CA LEU A 60 -3.69 -1.98 -3.66
C LEU A 60 -3.33 -3.36 -3.10
N ASP A 61 -3.15 -4.31 -4.00
CA ASP A 61 -2.83 -5.70 -3.67
C ASP A 61 -1.34 -5.99 -3.49
N SER A 62 -0.46 -5.05 -3.81
CA SER A 62 0.98 -5.24 -3.68
C SER A 62 1.42 -5.28 -2.21
N ASP A 63 2.55 -5.93 -1.98
CA ASP A 63 3.27 -5.82 -0.71
C ASP A 63 3.67 -4.37 -0.42
N LYS A 64 3.76 -4.08 0.87
CA LYS A 64 4.10 -2.76 1.41
C LYS A 64 5.20 -2.94 2.44
N SER A 65 6.14 -2.00 2.46
CA SER A 65 7.21 -1.98 3.45
C SER A 65 7.12 -0.74 4.30
N TYR A 66 7.47 -0.91 5.57
CA TYR A 66 7.38 0.12 6.58
C TYR A 66 8.61 0.12 7.45
N ARG A 67 8.95 1.30 7.95
CA ARG A 67 9.79 1.49 9.13
C ARG A 67 8.90 1.90 10.28
N CYS A 68 8.94 1.15 11.38
CA CYS A 68 8.11 1.41 12.53
C CYS A 68 8.90 1.39 13.84
N GLU A 69 8.50 2.26 14.75
CA GLU A 69 8.95 2.24 16.13
C GLU A 69 7.79 1.77 17.02
N ILE A 70 8.09 0.80 17.88
CA ILE A 70 7.20 0.31 18.92
C ILE A 70 7.64 0.88 20.26
N ILE A 71 6.68 1.25 21.11
CA ILE A 71 6.89 1.56 22.52
C ILE A 71 6.29 0.45 23.38
N LEU A 72 7.11 -0.14 24.25
CA LEU A 72 6.71 -1.24 25.14
C LEU A 72 6.15 -0.71 26.45
N GLY A 73 5.24 -1.47 27.06
CA GLY A 73 4.63 -1.13 28.35
C GLY A 73 3.47 -0.14 28.26
N VAL A 74 3.11 0.34 27.07
CA VAL A 74 2.00 1.30 26.88
C VAL A 74 0.99 0.75 25.89
N GLU A 75 -0.28 0.76 26.27
CA GLU A 75 -1.38 0.41 25.36
C GLU A 75 -2.37 1.56 25.27
N THR A 76 -2.89 1.79 24.07
CA THR A 76 -3.82 2.89 23.78
C THR A 76 -5.08 2.39 23.06
N THR A 77 -6.13 3.21 23.05
CA THR A 77 -7.41 2.91 22.38
C THR A 77 -7.28 2.67 20.87
N THR A 78 -6.29 3.28 20.23
CA THR A 78 -6.07 3.24 18.77
C THR A 78 -4.89 2.36 18.35
N GLN A 79 -4.20 1.73 19.31
CA GLN A 79 -2.97 0.95 19.14
C GLN A 79 -1.78 1.77 18.59
N ASP A 80 -1.88 3.10 18.66
CA ASP A 80 -0.82 4.07 18.40
C ASP A 80 -0.83 5.18 19.44
N LEU A 81 0.19 6.04 19.45
CA LEU A 81 0.27 7.15 20.41
C LEU A 81 -0.73 8.29 20.18
N TYR A 82 -1.65 8.19 19.21
CA TYR A 82 -2.71 9.18 19.02
C TYR A 82 -3.97 8.91 19.85
N GLY A 83 -4.10 7.71 20.42
CA GLY A 83 -5.23 7.32 21.26
C GLY A 83 -4.98 7.56 22.74
N ASP A 84 -6.05 7.52 23.51
CA ASP A 84 -5.99 7.57 24.97
C ASP A 84 -5.28 6.35 25.54
N VAL A 85 -4.49 6.55 26.58
CA VAL A 85 -3.78 5.48 27.29
C VAL A 85 -4.79 4.60 28.02
N LEU A 86 -4.76 3.29 27.72
CA LEU A 86 -5.55 2.26 28.38
C LEU A 86 -4.81 1.65 29.57
N SER A 87 -3.50 1.43 29.42
CA SER A 87 -2.66 0.87 30.49
C SER A 87 -1.21 1.25 30.30
N GLN A 88 -0.52 1.39 31.44
CA GLN A 88 0.93 1.51 31.53
C GLN A 88 1.44 0.41 32.45
N ASN A 89 2.25 -0.50 31.91
CA ASN A 89 2.79 -1.65 32.62
C ASN A 89 4.30 -1.49 32.80
N GLN A 90 4.81 -2.00 33.92
CA GLN A 90 6.25 -2.19 34.07
C GLN A 90 6.74 -3.22 33.05
N VAL A 91 7.93 -2.97 32.48
CA VAL A 91 8.57 -3.90 31.55
C VAL A 91 9.82 -4.44 32.24
N SER A 92 9.88 -5.76 32.40
CA SER A 92 11.02 -6.41 33.03
C SER A 92 12.20 -6.53 32.05
N ARG A 93 13.41 -6.66 32.60
CA ARG A 93 14.61 -6.89 31.80
C ARG A 93 14.50 -8.15 30.94
N GLU A 94 13.89 -9.22 31.46
CA GLU A 94 13.66 -10.46 30.71
C GLU A 94 12.78 -10.22 29.47
N GLN A 95 11.73 -9.39 29.59
CA GLN A 95 10.88 -9.05 28.45
C GLN A 95 11.66 -8.30 27.36
N LEU A 96 12.52 -7.36 27.76
CA LEU A 96 13.39 -6.61 26.83
C LEU A 96 14.37 -7.54 26.11
N GLU A 97 15.02 -8.45 26.84
CA GLU A 97 15.96 -9.43 26.29
C GLU A 97 15.28 -10.43 25.33
N ARG A 98 13.99 -10.76 25.57
CA ARG A 98 13.19 -11.64 24.71
C ARG A 98 12.64 -10.95 23.45
N PHE A 99 12.59 -9.62 23.41
CA PHE A 99 11.98 -8.87 22.30
C PHE A 99 12.49 -9.30 20.91
N PRO A 100 13.81 -9.42 20.64
CA PRO A 100 14.29 -9.79 19.31
C PRO A 100 13.84 -11.19 18.87
N HIS A 101 13.69 -12.12 19.82
CA HIS A 101 13.18 -13.47 19.52
C HIS A 101 11.69 -13.41 19.17
N VAL A 102 10.89 -12.78 20.03
CA VAL A 102 9.44 -12.64 19.82
C VAL A 102 9.13 -11.92 18.51
N LEU A 103 9.91 -10.90 18.14
CA LEU A 103 9.75 -10.19 16.87
C LEU A 103 9.82 -11.13 15.66
N ARG A 104 10.79 -12.06 15.65
CA ARG A 104 10.98 -13.01 14.55
C ARG A 104 9.86 -14.04 14.43
N GLU A 105 9.18 -14.35 15.54
CA GLU A 105 8.05 -15.27 15.53
C GLU A 105 6.83 -14.75 14.76
N PHE A 106 6.77 -13.45 14.44
CA PHE A 106 5.71 -12.86 13.60
C PHE A 106 5.98 -13.01 12.09
N LEU A 107 7.12 -13.57 11.68
CA LEU A 107 7.43 -13.85 10.29
C LEU A 107 6.50 -14.95 9.74
N GLY A 108 6.00 -14.79 8.52
CA GLY A 108 5.13 -15.77 7.86
C GLY A 108 3.65 -15.40 7.91
N GLU A 109 2.78 -16.40 7.70
CA GLU A 109 1.33 -16.22 7.70
C GLU A 109 0.78 -16.15 9.13
N GLN A 110 -0.15 -15.22 9.38
CA GLN A 110 -0.83 -15.10 10.65
C GLN A 110 -2.23 -14.53 10.50
N LEU A 111 -3.04 -14.70 11.53
CA LEU A 111 -4.35 -14.07 11.65
C LEU A 111 -4.22 -12.78 12.45
N GLN A 112 -4.72 -11.69 11.89
CA GLN A 112 -4.75 -10.40 12.56
C GLN A 112 -6.17 -9.88 12.66
N VAL A 113 -6.58 -9.40 13.83
CA VAL A 113 -7.85 -8.71 14.02
C VAL A 113 -7.65 -7.23 13.67
N PRO A 114 -8.35 -6.68 12.66
CA PRO A 114 -8.30 -5.25 12.37
C PRO A 114 -8.62 -4.39 13.60
N PRO A 115 -7.93 -3.26 13.81
CA PRO A 115 -8.29 -2.33 14.87
C PRO A 115 -9.63 -1.67 14.56
N MET A 116 -10.35 -1.31 15.63
CA MET A 116 -11.63 -0.58 15.53
C MET A 116 -11.46 0.75 14.79
N VAL A 117 -10.35 1.46 14.97
CA VAL A 117 -10.05 2.68 14.19
C VAL A 117 -9.40 2.29 12.86
N SER A 118 -10.24 1.79 11.94
CA SER A 118 -9.84 1.43 10.57
C SER A 118 -10.96 1.63 9.54
N ALA A 119 -10.57 1.64 8.25
CA ALA A 119 -11.51 1.81 7.13
C ALA A 119 -12.28 0.53 6.74
N VAL A 120 -12.08 -0.59 7.46
CA VAL A 120 -12.80 -1.85 7.22
C VAL A 120 -14.29 -1.63 7.40
N ARG A 121 -15.11 -2.28 6.56
CA ARG A 121 -16.57 -2.24 6.69
C ARG A 121 -17.08 -3.42 7.50
N TRP A 122 -17.96 -3.14 8.45
CA TRP A 122 -18.75 -4.09 9.20
C TRP A 122 -20.23 -3.78 8.98
N GLN A 123 -20.97 -4.72 8.39
CA GLN A 123 -22.40 -4.57 8.07
C GLN A 123 -22.73 -3.23 7.36
N GLY A 124 -21.88 -2.82 6.40
CA GLY A 124 -22.07 -1.61 5.60
C GLY A 124 -21.49 -0.32 6.21
N LYS A 125 -21.26 -0.25 7.52
CA LYS A 125 -20.60 0.89 8.20
C LYS A 125 -19.08 0.70 8.30
N ARG A 126 -18.27 1.77 8.35
CA ARG A 126 -16.82 1.63 8.59
C ARG A 126 -16.54 1.50 10.09
N LEU A 127 -15.51 0.72 10.46
CA LEU A 127 -15.17 0.50 11.86
C LEU A 127 -14.82 1.80 12.59
N TYR A 128 -14.12 2.74 11.94
CA TYR A 128 -13.82 4.02 12.58
C TYR A 128 -15.08 4.86 12.87
N ASP A 129 -16.15 4.72 12.07
CA ASP A 129 -17.44 5.39 12.34
C ASP A 129 -18.07 4.77 13.60
N LEU A 130 -18.08 3.43 13.69
CA LEU A 130 -18.58 2.70 14.86
C LEU A 130 -17.77 3.00 16.13
N ALA A 131 -16.45 3.15 16.02
CA ALA A 131 -15.58 3.49 17.15
C ALA A 131 -15.90 4.90 17.70
N ARG A 132 -16.20 5.86 16.83
CA ARG A 132 -16.65 7.22 17.23
C ARG A 132 -18.02 7.20 17.89
N GLU A 133 -18.89 6.29 17.47
CA GLU A 133 -20.19 6.01 18.11
C GLU A 133 -20.03 5.23 19.44
N GLY A 134 -18.81 4.91 19.88
CA GLY A 134 -18.55 4.12 21.09
C GLY A 134 -18.94 2.63 20.99
N THR A 135 -19.29 2.17 19.79
CA THR A 135 -19.77 0.81 19.55
C THR A 135 -18.59 -0.14 19.33
N LYS A 136 -18.46 -1.16 20.18
CA LYS A 136 -17.49 -2.25 19.99
C LYS A 136 -18.13 -3.40 19.22
N VAL A 137 -17.47 -3.87 18.16
CA VAL A 137 -17.91 -5.02 17.38
C VAL A 137 -16.80 -6.08 17.33
N ALA A 138 -17.20 -7.35 17.33
CA ALA A 138 -16.26 -8.45 17.15
C ALA A 138 -15.90 -8.58 15.66
N VAL A 139 -14.73 -8.08 15.29
CA VAL A 139 -14.25 -8.11 13.90
C VAL A 139 -13.57 -9.46 13.65
N PRO A 140 -13.95 -10.22 12.60
CA PRO A 140 -13.30 -11.50 12.31
C PRO A 140 -11.82 -11.27 11.94
N PRO A 141 -10.91 -12.14 12.42
CA PRO A 141 -9.51 -12.09 12.02
C PRO A 141 -9.37 -12.28 10.51
N ARG A 142 -8.36 -11.64 9.93
CA ARG A 142 -7.99 -11.82 8.52
C ARG A 142 -6.58 -12.35 8.38
N ARG A 143 -6.36 -13.15 7.34
CA ARG A 143 -5.03 -13.66 7.01
C ARG A 143 -4.16 -12.52 6.47
N VAL A 144 -2.98 -12.39 7.06
CA VAL A 144 -1.90 -11.50 6.62
C VAL A 144 -0.59 -12.27 6.59
N ARG A 145 0.40 -11.76 5.87
CA ARG A 145 1.74 -12.34 5.81
C ARG A 145 2.79 -11.27 6.07
N ILE A 146 3.70 -11.54 7.00
CA ILE A 146 4.94 -10.79 7.15
C ILE A 146 5.99 -11.50 6.32
N ALA A 147 6.42 -10.87 5.23
CA ALA A 147 7.41 -11.41 4.32
C ALA A 147 8.83 -11.28 4.88
N GLU A 148 9.11 -10.14 5.52
CA GLU A 148 10.40 -9.79 6.09
C GLU A 148 10.18 -8.94 7.35
N ILE A 149 11.04 -9.14 8.35
CA ILE A 149 11.06 -8.32 9.56
C ILE A 149 12.50 -8.22 10.08
N THR A 150 12.99 -6.99 10.27
CA THR A 150 14.38 -6.73 10.61
C THR A 150 14.46 -5.71 11.73
N LEU A 151 14.97 -6.13 12.88
CA LEU A 151 15.28 -5.24 13.99
C LEU A 151 16.45 -4.33 13.62
N LEU A 152 16.29 -3.02 13.81
CA LEU A 152 17.31 -2.02 13.49
C LEU A 152 17.97 -1.49 14.76
N GLU A 153 17.16 -1.07 15.73
CA GLU A 153 17.64 -0.40 16.94
C GLU A 153 16.74 -0.76 18.12
N VAL A 154 17.34 -0.80 19.32
CA VAL A 154 16.62 -0.89 20.59
C VAL A 154 17.12 0.17 21.56
N GLN A 155 16.20 0.77 22.30
CA GLN A 155 16.47 1.74 23.37
C GLN A 155 15.88 1.16 24.66
N PHE A 156 16.64 0.24 25.26
CA PHE A 156 16.21 -0.58 26.41
C PHE A 156 16.96 -0.26 27.72
N ALA A 157 17.83 0.76 27.71
CA ALA A 157 18.57 1.17 28.90
C ALA A 157 17.65 1.78 29.96
N GLU A 158 16.74 2.67 29.54
CA GLU A 158 15.78 3.36 30.41
C GLU A 158 14.42 3.52 29.70
N PRO A 159 13.30 3.59 30.44
CA PRO A 159 12.00 3.83 29.86
C PRO A 159 11.88 5.29 29.36
N PRO A 160 11.07 5.56 28.32
CA PRO A 160 10.23 4.61 27.59
C PRO A 160 11.02 3.66 26.70
N TYR A 161 10.76 2.36 26.83
CA TYR A 161 11.48 1.34 26.06
C TYR A 161 10.98 1.27 24.63
N ARG A 162 11.88 1.46 23.67
CA ARG A 162 11.55 1.54 22.24
C ARG A 162 12.35 0.56 21.41
N ALA A 163 11.77 0.12 20.31
CA ALA A 163 12.49 -0.63 19.28
C ALA A 163 12.08 -0.16 17.90
N LEU A 164 13.07 0.01 17.02
CA LEU A 164 12.88 0.38 15.62
C LEU A 164 13.11 -0.83 14.74
N PHE A 165 12.19 -1.13 13.83
CA PHE A 165 12.32 -2.26 12.91
C PHE A 165 11.69 -1.95 11.55
N ASP A 166 12.23 -2.60 10.53
CA ASP A 166 11.65 -2.62 9.19
C ASP A 166 10.78 -3.87 9.01
N VAL A 167 9.67 -3.73 8.28
CA VAL A 167 8.73 -4.81 8.02
C VAL A 167 8.19 -4.74 6.59
N THR A 168 8.24 -5.85 5.87
CA THR A 168 7.55 -6.04 4.58
C THR A 168 6.35 -6.96 4.79
N CYS A 169 5.16 -6.53 4.41
CA CYS A 169 3.94 -7.26 4.68
C CYS A 169 2.93 -7.21 3.53
N SER A 170 2.05 -8.21 3.50
CA SER A 170 0.95 -8.30 2.54
C SER A 170 -0.08 -7.20 2.73
N LYS A 171 -0.93 -7.01 1.72
CA LYS A 171 -2.11 -6.14 1.83
C LYS A 171 -2.94 -6.48 3.08
N GLY A 172 -3.53 -5.46 3.69
CA GLY A 172 -4.37 -5.65 4.87
C GLY A 172 -3.58 -5.95 6.16
N THR A 173 -2.28 -5.74 6.21
CA THR A 173 -1.57 -5.75 7.50
C THR A 173 -1.71 -4.39 8.18
N TYR A 174 -2.15 -4.37 9.44
CA TYR A 174 -2.07 -3.20 10.32
C TYR A 174 -0.80 -3.29 11.15
N ILE A 175 0.12 -2.34 10.96
CA ILE A 175 1.35 -2.26 11.76
C ILE A 175 1.04 -1.92 13.22
N ARG A 176 -0.01 -1.12 13.47
CA ARG A 176 -0.54 -0.85 14.81
C ARG A 176 -0.89 -2.13 15.57
N THR A 177 -1.61 -3.03 14.90
CA THR A 177 -1.97 -4.33 15.49
C THR A 177 -0.78 -5.26 15.62
N LEU A 178 0.16 -5.25 14.67
CA LEU A 178 1.43 -5.98 14.82
C LEU A 178 2.17 -5.55 16.11
N CYS A 179 2.30 -4.24 16.35
CA CYS A 179 2.90 -3.71 17.57
C CYS A 179 2.12 -4.12 18.82
N HIS A 180 0.79 -4.00 18.79
CA HIS A 180 -0.07 -4.42 19.90
C HIS A 180 0.11 -5.91 20.23
N ASP A 181 0.07 -6.79 19.22
CA ASP A 181 0.19 -8.23 19.38
C ASP A 181 1.59 -8.64 19.85
N LEU A 182 2.65 -7.94 19.38
CA LEU A 182 4.03 -8.09 19.90
C LEU A 182 4.08 -7.82 21.40
N GLY A 183 3.51 -6.69 21.84
CA GLY A 183 3.45 -6.32 23.26
C GLY A 183 2.65 -7.32 24.10
N ARG A 184 1.55 -7.84 23.55
CA ARG A 184 0.72 -8.87 24.20
C ARG A 184 1.48 -10.19 24.35
N LYS A 185 2.22 -10.60 23.31
CA LYS A 185 3.04 -11.81 23.35
C LYS A 185 4.21 -11.71 24.34
N LEU A 186 4.78 -10.50 24.50
CA LEU A 186 5.78 -10.22 25.53
C LEU A 186 5.19 -10.13 26.94
N GLY A 187 3.88 -9.90 27.06
CA GLY A 187 3.18 -9.78 28.33
C GLY A 187 3.28 -8.40 28.99
N CYS A 188 3.77 -7.38 28.30
CA CYS A 188 3.84 -6.00 28.82
C CYS A 188 2.90 -5.02 28.10
N GLY A 189 2.30 -5.43 26.97
CA GLY A 189 1.56 -4.51 26.10
C GLY A 189 2.49 -3.57 25.34
N ALA A 190 2.00 -3.02 24.23
CA ALA A 190 2.75 -2.08 23.41
C ALA A 190 1.85 -1.31 22.45
N SER A 191 2.38 -0.20 21.93
CA SER A 191 1.72 0.66 20.95
C SER A 191 2.71 1.09 19.87
N LEU A 192 2.18 1.46 18.70
CA LEU A 192 2.98 2.07 17.65
C LEU A 192 3.26 3.54 18.00
N SER A 193 4.53 3.94 18.04
CA SER A 193 4.93 5.34 18.28
C SER A 193 5.26 6.10 17.01
N PHE A 194 5.81 5.43 16.01
CA PHE A 194 6.21 6.05 14.75
C PHE A 194 6.05 5.09 13.59
N LEU A 195 5.68 5.61 12.42
CA LEU A 195 5.52 4.81 11.21
C LEU A 195 5.80 5.63 9.95
N VAL A 196 6.61 5.04 9.07
CA VAL A 196 6.83 5.50 7.70
C VAL A 196 6.57 4.36 6.75
N ARG A 197 5.72 4.56 5.74
CA ARG A 197 5.65 3.61 4.62
C ARG A 197 6.81 3.88 3.67
N THR A 198 7.75 2.94 3.60
CA THR A 198 8.96 3.06 2.78
C THR A 198 8.76 2.55 1.36
N ARG A 199 7.77 1.67 1.13
CA ARG A 199 7.47 1.14 -0.21
C ARG A 199 6.01 0.77 -0.39
N THR A 200 5.48 0.93 -1.61
CA THR A 200 4.23 0.31 -2.07
C THR A 200 4.44 -0.21 -3.49
N GLY A 201 4.51 -1.53 -3.66
CA GLY A 201 4.77 -2.12 -4.98
C GLY A 201 6.09 -1.58 -5.57
N PRO A 202 6.08 -0.99 -6.78
CA PRO A 202 7.27 -0.42 -7.38
C PRO A 202 7.68 0.95 -6.80
N PHE A 203 6.79 1.62 -6.05
CA PHE A 203 7.04 2.97 -5.53
C PHE A 203 7.84 2.92 -4.23
N LYS A 204 9.01 3.58 -4.20
CA LYS A 204 9.92 3.60 -3.04
C LYS A 204 10.08 5.00 -2.44
N LEU A 205 10.48 5.07 -1.19
CA LEU A 205 10.60 6.33 -0.44
C LEU A 205 11.67 7.25 -1.04
N GLU A 206 12.76 6.68 -1.53
CA GLU A 206 13.90 7.43 -2.11
C GLU A 206 13.52 8.18 -3.40
N GLU A 207 12.45 7.75 -4.05
CA GLU A 207 11.91 8.33 -5.28
C GLU A 207 10.65 9.18 -5.02
N ALA A 208 10.21 9.29 -3.77
CA ALA A 208 9.00 9.99 -3.40
C ALA A 208 9.23 11.51 -3.40
N ARG A 209 8.22 12.27 -3.84
CA ARG A 209 8.25 13.73 -3.93
C ARG A 209 7.35 14.39 -2.91
N THR A 210 7.80 15.47 -2.28
CA THR A 210 6.96 16.27 -1.37
C THR A 210 5.92 17.08 -2.14
N LEU A 211 4.94 17.63 -1.42
CA LEU A 211 3.93 18.51 -2.02
C LEU A 211 4.58 19.75 -2.65
N GLU A 212 5.59 20.30 -1.99
CA GLU A 212 6.33 21.50 -2.39
C GLU A 212 7.14 21.25 -3.66
N GLU A 213 7.84 20.11 -3.74
CA GLU A 213 8.58 19.72 -4.95
C GLU A 213 7.65 19.55 -6.16
N ILE A 214 6.49 18.91 -5.96
CA ILE A 214 5.48 18.71 -7.00
C ILE A 214 4.90 20.04 -7.46
N GLN A 215 4.57 20.93 -6.52
CA GLN A 215 4.02 22.24 -6.83
C GLN A 215 5.05 23.10 -7.59
N ALA A 216 6.29 23.16 -7.12
CA ALA A 216 7.35 23.92 -7.77
C ALA A 216 7.66 23.41 -9.18
N GLY A 217 7.65 22.08 -9.38
CA GLY A 217 7.79 21.49 -10.71
C GLY A 217 6.64 21.90 -11.62
N TRP A 218 5.40 21.77 -11.13
CA TRP A 218 4.19 22.10 -11.89
C TRP A 218 4.15 23.57 -12.35
N GLU A 219 4.46 24.50 -11.45
CA GLU A 219 4.51 25.95 -11.74
C GLU A 219 5.57 26.30 -12.81
N LYS A 220 6.69 25.54 -12.82
CA LYS A 220 7.75 25.68 -13.83
C LYS A 220 7.50 24.91 -15.12
N GLY A 221 6.40 24.16 -15.21
CA GLY A 221 6.09 23.26 -16.33
C GLY A 221 6.91 21.97 -16.36
N ASP A 222 7.72 21.69 -15.33
CA ASP A 222 8.44 20.43 -15.16
C ASP A 222 7.49 19.35 -14.63
N LYS A 223 7.45 18.21 -15.32
CA LYS A 223 6.62 17.05 -14.98
C LYS A 223 7.45 15.83 -14.56
N SER A 224 8.69 16.04 -14.14
CA SER A 224 9.59 14.99 -13.64
C SER A 224 9.02 14.18 -12.47
N PHE A 225 8.05 14.73 -11.72
CA PHE A 225 7.30 14.02 -10.68
C PHE A 225 6.28 12.99 -11.21
N LEU A 226 5.96 13.03 -12.51
CA LEU A 226 4.99 12.15 -13.14
C LEU A 226 5.65 10.83 -13.55
N VAL A 227 5.20 9.75 -12.92
CA VAL A 227 5.57 8.38 -13.28
C VAL A 227 4.65 7.90 -14.41
N PRO A 228 5.19 7.49 -15.57
CA PRO A 228 4.40 7.02 -16.70
C PRO A 228 3.71 5.69 -16.39
N LEU A 229 2.62 5.38 -17.10
CA LEU A 229 1.89 4.11 -16.91
C LEU A 229 2.68 2.89 -17.40
N THR A 230 3.51 3.09 -18.42
CA THR A 230 4.35 2.06 -19.03
C THR A 230 5.41 1.57 -18.04
N GLY A 231 5.55 0.26 -17.89
CA GLY A 231 6.60 -0.35 -17.05
C GLY A 231 6.30 -0.35 -15.55
N LEU A 232 5.16 0.18 -15.11
CA LEU A 232 4.78 0.17 -13.69
C LEU A 232 4.25 -1.18 -13.20
N LEU A 233 3.72 -2.01 -14.10
CA LEU A 233 3.15 -3.30 -13.74
C LEU A 233 4.20 -4.40 -13.86
N PRO A 234 4.19 -5.40 -12.98
CA PRO A 234 5.15 -6.51 -13.00
C PRO A 234 4.79 -7.59 -14.03
N PHE A 235 4.01 -7.23 -15.06
CA PHE A 235 3.49 -8.16 -16.05
C PHE A 235 4.30 -8.09 -17.34
N PRO A 236 4.49 -9.20 -18.08
CA PRO A 236 5.23 -9.18 -19.33
C PRO A 236 4.67 -8.19 -20.34
N ARG A 237 5.56 -7.49 -21.03
CA ARG A 237 5.19 -6.47 -22.03
C ARG A 237 5.05 -7.07 -23.42
N GLN A 238 3.95 -6.75 -24.08
CA GLN A 238 3.60 -7.17 -25.42
C GLN A 238 3.24 -5.96 -26.28
N ARG A 239 3.85 -5.85 -27.45
CA ARG A 239 3.58 -4.82 -28.44
C ARG A 239 2.45 -5.26 -29.37
N ILE A 240 1.52 -4.35 -29.64
CA ILE A 240 0.43 -4.55 -30.59
C ILE A 240 0.55 -3.58 -31.77
N GLY A 241 0.16 -4.05 -32.96
CA GLY A 241 0.05 -3.20 -34.15
C GLY A 241 -1.08 -2.17 -34.04
N ALA A 242 -0.96 -1.06 -34.78
CA ALA A 242 -1.94 0.02 -34.78
C ALA A 242 -3.35 -0.43 -35.20
N ASP A 243 -3.43 -1.45 -36.06
CA ASP A 243 -4.65 -2.11 -36.53
C ASP A 243 -5.43 -2.79 -35.38
N LEU A 244 -4.74 -3.26 -34.33
CA LEU A 244 -5.35 -3.95 -33.20
C LEU A 244 -5.78 -3.02 -32.05
N VAL A 245 -5.22 -1.80 -31.97
CA VAL A 245 -5.45 -0.88 -30.85
C VAL A 245 -6.94 -0.61 -30.63
N THR A 246 -7.68 -0.33 -31.71
CA THR A 246 -9.12 -0.04 -31.63
C THR A 246 -9.90 -1.26 -31.11
N ALA A 247 -9.56 -2.46 -31.59
CA ALA A 247 -10.20 -3.70 -31.16
C ALA A 247 -9.95 -3.95 -29.66
N VAL A 248 -8.70 -3.81 -29.21
CA VAL A 248 -8.31 -3.95 -27.81
C VAL A 248 -9.03 -2.92 -26.93
N ARG A 249 -9.13 -1.66 -27.37
CA ARG A 249 -9.84 -0.60 -26.64
C ARG A 249 -11.35 -0.84 -26.53
N GLN A 250 -11.92 -1.56 -27.48
CA GLN A 250 -13.30 -2.05 -27.44
C GLN A 250 -13.47 -3.33 -26.59
N GLY A 251 -12.39 -3.86 -26.02
CA GLY A 251 -12.41 -5.07 -25.19
C GLY A 251 -12.42 -6.38 -25.99
N LYS A 252 -12.18 -6.32 -27.31
CA LYS A 252 -12.13 -7.51 -28.15
C LYS A 252 -10.85 -8.29 -27.86
N ARG A 253 -10.98 -9.62 -27.81
CA ARG A 253 -9.83 -10.54 -27.78
C ARG A 253 -9.04 -10.44 -29.08
N ILE A 254 -7.72 -10.57 -28.97
CA ILE A 254 -6.81 -10.63 -30.12
C ILE A 254 -6.06 -11.98 -30.14
N PRO A 255 -5.63 -12.46 -31.31
CA PRO A 255 -4.81 -13.66 -31.41
C PRO A 255 -3.49 -13.52 -30.63
N TRP A 256 -3.03 -14.62 -30.05
CA TRP A 256 -1.77 -14.67 -29.29
C TRP A 256 -0.54 -14.35 -30.15
N ASP A 257 -0.54 -14.82 -31.38
CA ASP A 257 0.51 -14.64 -32.39
C ASP A 257 0.50 -13.26 -33.04
N ALA A 258 -0.50 -12.43 -32.73
CA ALA A 258 -0.61 -11.05 -33.24
C ALA A 258 0.16 -10.03 -32.38
N VAL A 259 0.92 -10.48 -31.37
CA VAL A 259 1.74 -9.63 -30.50
C VAL A 259 3.19 -10.08 -30.50
N SER A 260 4.10 -9.19 -30.11
CA SER A 260 5.51 -9.50 -29.91
C SER A 260 6.02 -8.93 -28.60
N GLY A 261 6.99 -9.58 -27.96
CA GLY A 261 7.54 -9.09 -26.69
C GLY A 261 8.12 -10.19 -25.84
N GLU A 262 7.97 -10.03 -24.52
CA GLU A 262 8.50 -10.93 -23.52
C GLU A 262 7.81 -12.31 -23.55
N SER A 263 8.43 -13.33 -22.96
CA SER A 263 7.79 -14.65 -22.85
C SER A 263 6.56 -14.58 -21.95
N ILE A 264 5.49 -15.27 -22.34
CA ILE A 264 4.21 -15.29 -21.62
C ILE A 264 3.83 -16.73 -21.28
N SER A 265 3.36 -16.93 -20.06
CA SER A 265 2.83 -18.21 -19.57
C SER A 265 1.29 -18.29 -19.69
N PRO A 266 0.71 -19.50 -19.74
CA PRO A 266 -0.74 -19.70 -19.68
C PRO A 266 -1.38 -18.97 -18.48
N ARG A 267 -2.56 -18.38 -18.69
CA ARG A 267 -3.36 -17.63 -17.70
C ARG A 267 -2.70 -16.38 -17.10
N GLN A 268 -1.49 -16.02 -17.52
CA GLN A 268 -0.76 -14.86 -17.02
C GLN A 268 -1.44 -13.54 -17.44
N LEU A 269 -1.25 -12.49 -16.63
CA LEU A 269 -1.56 -11.13 -17.04
C LEU A 269 -0.40 -10.56 -17.86
N VAL A 270 -0.71 -9.76 -18.88
CA VAL A 270 0.27 -9.09 -19.74
C VAL A 270 -0.10 -7.62 -19.96
N GLN A 271 0.91 -6.80 -20.24
CA GLN A 271 0.75 -5.42 -20.68
C GLN A 271 0.69 -5.40 -22.21
N LEU A 272 -0.40 -4.87 -22.78
CA LEU A 272 -0.51 -4.59 -24.21
C LEU A 272 -0.15 -3.13 -24.44
N GLU A 273 0.86 -2.88 -25.27
CA GLU A 273 1.40 -1.56 -25.54
C GLU A 273 1.43 -1.26 -27.04
N ASP A 274 1.12 -0.02 -27.41
CA ASP A 274 1.35 0.51 -28.75
C ASP A 274 2.54 1.50 -28.72
N ALA A 275 2.78 2.21 -29.81
CA ALA A 275 3.83 3.23 -29.89
C ALA A 275 3.63 4.40 -28.90
N ALA A 276 2.40 4.65 -28.44
CA ALA A 276 2.05 5.71 -27.51
C ALA A 276 2.04 5.25 -26.04
N GLY A 277 2.12 3.93 -25.78
CA GLY A 277 2.28 3.35 -24.45
C GLY A 277 1.23 2.30 -24.10
N LEU A 278 0.92 2.17 -22.80
CA LEU A 278 0.00 1.15 -22.31
C LEU A 278 -1.43 1.32 -22.84
N VAL A 279 -1.91 0.30 -23.57
CA VAL A 279 -3.27 0.23 -24.13
C VAL A 279 -4.20 -0.57 -23.23
N ALA A 280 -3.74 -1.71 -22.71
CA ALA A 280 -4.54 -2.55 -21.83
C ALA A 280 -3.70 -3.50 -20.97
N VAL A 281 -4.27 -3.95 -19.86
CA VAL A 281 -3.86 -5.21 -19.22
C VAL A 281 -4.76 -6.32 -19.77
N ALA A 282 -4.16 -7.37 -20.32
CA ALA A 282 -4.85 -8.53 -20.87
C ALA A 282 -4.48 -9.82 -20.13
N GLN A 283 -5.30 -10.84 -20.28
CA GLN A 283 -5.01 -12.18 -19.77
C GLN A 283 -4.95 -13.18 -20.91
N VAL A 284 -4.02 -14.12 -20.80
CA VAL A 284 -3.95 -15.29 -21.67
C VAL A 284 -5.17 -16.18 -21.44
N VAL A 285 -5.95 -16.45 -22.49
CA VAL A 285 -7.09 -17.36 -22.45
C VAL A 285 -7.03 -18.35 -23.60
N TYR A 286 -7.61 -19.53 -23.41
CA TYR A 286 -7.68 -20.56 -24.44
C TYR A 286 -9.12 -20.76 -24.89
N HIS A 287 -9.32 -20.86 -26.19
CA HIS A 287 -10.60 -21.19 -26.79
C HIS A 287 -10.36 -22.17 -27.95
N GLN A 288 -10.99 -23.34 -27.92
CA GLN A 288 -10.81 -24.40 -28.93
C GLN A 288 -9.32 -24.68 -29.22
N GLN A 289 -8.52 -24.88 -28.15
CA GLN A 289 -7.07 -25.11 -28.20
C GLN A 289 -6.20 -23.97 -28.78
N ARG A 290 -6.80 -22.83 -29.16
CA ARG A 290 -6.05 -21.63 -29.58
C ARG A 290 -5.92 -20.63 -28.43
N ALA A 291 -4.75 -20.03 -28.31
CA ALA A 291 -4.48 -18.98 -27.33
C ALA A 291 -4.90 -17.60 -27.85
N PHE A 292 -5.46 -16.80 -26.96
CA PHE A 292 -5.87 -15.42 -27.21
C PHE A 292 -5.47 -14.53 -26.03
N LEU A 293 -5.37 -13.23 -26.29
CA LEU A 293 -5.22 -12.21 -25.27
C LEU A 293 -6.55 -11.50 -25.09
N GLN A 294 -7.17 -11.68 -23.92
CA GLN A 294 -8.43 -11.05 -23.55
C GLN A 294 -8.16 -9.79 -22.73
N PRO A 295 -8.50 -8.58 -23.21
CA PRO A 295 -8.41 -7.37 -22.40
C PRO A 295 -9.24 -7.51 -21.12
N ARG A 296 -8.59 -7.32 -19.97
CA ARG A 296 -9.22 -7.27 -18.63
C ARG A 296 -9.34 -5.83 -18.14
N LYS A 297 -8.39 -4.97 -18.53
CA LYS A 297 -8.40 -3.54 -18.19
C LYS A 297 -7.91 -2.71 -19.37
N VAL A 298 -8.84 -2.13 -20.12
CA VAL A 298 -8.51 -1.15 -21.18
C VAL A 298 -8.10 0.18 -20.56
N ILE A 299 -7.11 0.88 -21.09
CA ILE A 299 -6.65 2.20 -20.64
C ILE A 299 -7.23 3.27 -21.59
N ARG A 300 -8.33 3.89 -21.15
CA ARG A 300 -9.07 4.95 -21.87
C ARG A 300 -9.34 6.13 -20.94
#